data_AF-A0A2V5YCR6-F1
#
_entry.id   AF-A0A2V5YCR6-F1
#
_cell.length_a   1.000
_cell.length_b   1.000
_cell.length_c   1.000
_cell.angle_alpha   90.00
_cell.angle_beta   90.00
_cell.angle_gamma   90.00
#
_symmetry.space_group_name_H-M   'P 1'
#
loop_
_entity.id
_entity.type
_entity.pdbx_description
1 polymer ?
#
loop_
_entity_poly.entity_id
_entity_poly.type
_entity_poly.pdbx_seq_one_letter_code
_entity_poly.pdbx_strand_id
1 'polypeptide(L)'
;MLRRLDQFREWHSLDDKRFCLVCGKIIVGGQIQINGGTRGNGPLRLSCPTERCNSIPMDWVLPTDELVALATTTTSEDHNGASSKIADRDEEQGGLASRLRKFALHLKLAS
;
A
#
# COMPACT_ATOMS: atom_id res chain seq x y z
N MET A 1 1.47 -12.48 17.18
CA MET A 1 0.21 -12.02 16.56
C MET A 1 0.27 -12.10 15.03
N LEU A 2 1.27 -11.50 14.38
CA LEU A 2 1.43 -11.53 12.91
C LEU A 2 1.40 -12.94 12.33
N ARG A 3 2.21 -13.87 12.87
CA ARG A 3 2.19 -15.30 12.49
C ARG A 3 0.81 -15.96 12.49
N ARG A 4 -0.11 -15.49 13.36
CA ARG A 4 -1.45 -16.07 13.50
C ARG A 4 -2.42 -15.50 12.46
N LEU A 5 -2.27 -14.22 12.12
CA LEU A 5 -3.19 -13.48 11.24
C LEU A 5 -2.73 -13.48 9.78
N ASP A 6 -1.43 -13.62 9.52
CA ASP A 6 -0.85 -13.84 8.20
C ASP A 6 -0.26 -15.25 8.15
N GLN A 7 -1.09 -16.23 7.77
CA GLN A 7 -0.71 -17.64 7.75
C GLN A 7 0.10 -18.02 6.49
N PHE A 8 0.16 -17.15 5.50
CA PHE A 8 0.80 -17.42 4.22
C PHE A 8 2.28 -17.01 4.18
N ARG A 9 2.75 -16.36 5.25
CA ARG A 9 4.10 -15.79 5.33
C ARG A 9 4.69 -15.99 6.70
N GLU A 10 5.99 -16.23 6.69
CA GLU A 10 6.74 -16.45 7.93
C GLU A 10 7.19 -15.13 8.54
N TRP A 11 6.61 -14.82 9.69
CA TRP A 11 7.03 -13.70 10.54
C TRP A 11 7.86 -14.24 11.70
N HIS A 12 9.18 -14.11 11.63
CA HIS A 12 10.12 -14.59 12.64
C HIS A 12 10.32 -13.56 13.75
N SER A 13 10.48 -12.29 13.37
CA SER A 13 10.60 -11.14 14.27
C SER A 13 9.59 -10.05 13.93
N LEU A 14 9.43 -9.09 14.86
CA LEU A 14 8.77 -7.81 14.55
C LEU A 14 9.63 -6.92 13.64
N ASP A 15 10.93 -7.21 13.53
CA ASP A 15 11.84 -6.49 12.64
C ASP A 15 11.81 -7.00 11.19
N ASP A 16 11.09 -8.09 10.94
CA ASP A 16 10.93 -8.64 9.60
C ASP A 16 10.32 -7.57 8.68
N LYS A 17 10.88 -7.48 7.48
CA LYS A 17 10.49 -6.49 6.48
C LYS A 17 9.64 -7.12 5.39
N ARG A 18 8.72 -6.34 4.84
CA ARG A 18 7.99 -6.64 3.61
C ARG A 18 7.94 -5.43 2.70
N PHE A 19 7.83 -5.67 1.40
CA PHE A 19 7.53 -4.62 0.44
C PHE A 19 6.03 -4.65 0.14
N CYS A 20 5.37 -3.49 0.28
CA CYS A 20 3.96 -3.35 -0.08
C CYS A 20 3.84 -3.00 -1.57
N LEU A 21 3.22 -3.89 -2.35
CA LEU A 21 3.02 -3.68 -3.79
C LEU A 21 2.06 -2.53 -4.11
N VAL A 22 1.22 -2.11 -3.16
CA VAL A 22 0.23 -1.04 -3.37
C VAL A 22 0.86 0.34 -3.21
N CYS A 23 1.58 0.60 -2.11
CA CYS A 23 2.17 1.91 -1.86
C CYS A 23 3.67 1.99 -2.19
N GLY A 24 4.30 0.88 -2.58
CA GLY A 24 5.72 0.86 -2.96
C GLY A 24 6.70 1.13 -1.83
N LYS A 25 6.27 0.97 -0.56
CA LYS A 25 7.09 1.25 0.64
C LYS A 25 7.48 -0.05 1.33
N ILE A 26 8.65 -0.04 1.98
CA ILE A 26 9.07 -1.09 2.91
C ILE A 26 8.33 -0.91 4.23
N ILE A 27 7.71 -1.98 4.71
CA ILE A 27 6.99 -2.03 5.98
C ILE A 27 7.70 -2.99 6.93
N VAL A 28 7.66 -2.68 8.22
CA VAL A 28 8.27 -3.48 9.29
C VAL A 28 7.17 -4.12 10.12
N GLY A 29 7.34 -5.38 10.53
CA GLY A 29 6.34 -6.15 11.26
C GLY A 29 5.76 -5.40 12.47
N GLY A 30 6.61 -4.75 13.27
CA GLY A 30 6.20 -3.98 14.44
C GLY A 30 5.31 -2.76 14.15
N GLN A 31 5.27 -2.28 12.91
CA GLN A 31 4.44 -1.16 12.48
C GLN A 31 3.09 -1.59 11.89
N ILE A 32 2.94 -2.86 11.52
CA ILE A 32 1.73 -3.36 10.87
C ILE A 32 0.51 -3.10 11.75
N GLN A 33 -0.50 -2.48 11.15
CA GLN A 33 -1.74 -2.16 11.85
C GLN A 33 -2.60 -3.41 12.00
N ILE A 34 -3.23 -3.54 13.16
CA ILE A 34 -4.18 -4.61 13.46
C ILE A 34 -5.53 -3.96 13.72
N ASN A 35 -6.42 -4.08 12.75
CA ASN A 35 -7.74 -3.47 12.76
C ASN A 35 -8.83 -4.53 12.97
N GLY A 36 -9.99 -4.14 13.51
CA GLY A 36 -11.14 -5.02 13.74
C GLY A 36 -11.53 -5.13 15.22
N GLY A 37 -12.32 -6.15 15.57
CA GLY A 37 -12.76 -6.39 16.95
C GLY A 37 -13.86 -5.46 17.50
N THR A 38 -14.42 -4.57 16.68
CA THR A 38 -15.35 -3.50 17.09
C THR A 38 -16.67 -3.97 17.72
N ARG A 39 -16.99 -5.28 17.68
CA ARG A 39 -18.15 -5.89 18.36
C ARG A 39 -17.75 -7.09 19.23
N GLY A 40 -16.64 -6.99 19.96
CA GLY A 40 -16.21 -7.98 20.95
C GLY A 40 -15.59 -9.27 20.38
N ASN A 41 -15.92 -9.66 19.14
CA ASN A 41 -15.41 -10.88 18.48
C ASN A 41 -15.23 -10.76 16.95
N GLY A 42 -15.27 -9.55 16.39
CA GLY A 42 -15.04 -9.35 14.96
C GLY A 42 -13.62 -9.79 14.55
N PRO A 43 -13.42 -10.37 13.36
CA PRO A 43 -12.12 -10.89 12.95
C PRO A 43 -11.09 -9.76 12.91
N LEU A 44 -9.91 -10.03 13.49
CA LEU A 44 -8.75 -9.13 13.37
C LEU A 44 -8.19 -9.23 11.95
N ARG A 45 -7.76 -8.09 11.41
CA ARG A 45 -7.17 -7.96 10.08
C ARG A 45 -5.88 -7.17 10.18
N LEU A 46 -4.88 -7.58 9.41
CA LEU A 46 -3.65 -6.82 9.24
C LEU A 46 -3.82 -5.82 8.10
N SER A 47 -3.26 -4.62 8.23
CA SER A 47 -3.20 -3.63 7.16
C SER A 47 -1.86 -2.90 7.14
N CYS A 48 -1.53 -2.36 5.97
CA CYS A 48 -0.33 -1.57 5.76
C CYS A 48 -0.30 -0.34 6.70
N PRO A 49 0.85 -0.01 7.31
CA PRO A 49 0.98 1.15 8.18
C PRO A 49 0.91 2.50 7.46
N THR A 50 1.13 2.53 6.14
CA THR A 50 1.14 3.77 5.35
C THR A 50 -0.25 4.40 5.33
N GLU A 51 -0.33 5.71 5.60
CA GLU A 51 -1.59 6.45 5.56
C GLU A 51 -2.30 6.26 4.20
N ARG A 52 -3.61 6.02 4.26
CA ARG A 52 -4.48 5.81 3.08
C ARG A 52 -4.11 4.60 2.20
N CYS A 53 -3.18 3.76 2.64
CA CYS A 53 -2.93 2.48 1.98
C CYS A 53 -3.89 1.42 2.52
N ASN A 54 -4.69 0.82 1.64
CA ASN A 54 -5.63 -0.26 1.98
C ASN A 54 -5.04 -1.66 1.77
N SER A 55 -3.71 -1.76 1.63
CA SER A 55 -3.04 -3.02 1.36
C SER A 55 -3.20 -4.00 2.53
N ILE A 56 -3.52 -5.24 2.15
CA ILE A 56 -3.70 -6.38 3.03
C ILE A 56 -2.48 -7.30 2.92
N PRO A 57 -2.34 -8.33 3.79
CA PRO A 57 -1.25 -9.28 3.68
C PRO A 57 -0.98 -9.70 2.25
N MET A 58 -1.98 -10.16 1.48
CA MET A 58 -1.78 -10.68 0.11
C MET A 58 -0.98 -9.78 -0.85
N ASP A 59 -0.88 -8.47 -0.61
CA ASP A 59 -0.09 -7.56 -1.46
C ASP A 59 1.36 -7.33 -0.98
N TRP A 60 1.82 -8.11 0.00
CA TRP A 60 3.15 -7.96 0.61
C TRP A 60 4.08 -9.10 0.19
N VAL A 61 5.25 -8.72 -0.30
CA VAL A 61 6.29 -9.64 -0.75
C VAL A 61 7.58 -9.44 0.06
N LEU A 62 8.51 -10.41 -0.05
CA LEU A 62 9.85 -10.22 0.50
C LEU A 62 10.55 -9.08 -0.26
N PRO A 63 11.21 -8.15 0.45
CA PRO A 63 11.93 -7.07 -0.21
C PRO A 63 13.18 -7.63 -0.87
N THR A 64 13.25 -7.54 -2.20
CA THR A 64 14.46 -7.78 -3.00
C THR A 64 15.24 -6.47 -3.16
N ASP A 65 16.51 -6.55 -3.57
CA ASP A 65 17.36 -5.37 -3.77
C ASP A 65 16.73 -4.37 -4.76
N GLU A 66 16.09 -4.86 -5.82
CA GLU A 66 15.36 -4.04 -6.79
C GLU A 66 14.18 -3.28 -6.16
N LEU A 67 13.40 -3.97 -5.32
CA LEU A 67 12.25 -3.36 -4.63
C LEU A 67 12.70 -2.36 -3.54
N VAL A 68 13.84 -2.62 -2.90
CA VAL A 68 14.45 -1.68 -1.95
C VAL A 68 14.91 -0.42 -2.69
N ALA A 69 15.55 -0.56 -3.86
CA ALA A 69 15.94 0.58 -4.68
C ALA A 69 14.72 1.38 -5.19
N LEU A 70 13.61 0.70 -5.52
CA LEU A 70 12.37 1.38 -5.88
C LEU A 70 11.80 2.17 -4.69
N ALA A 71 11.75 1.56 -3.50
CA ALA A 71 11.21 2.20 -2.30
C ALA A 71 11.96 3.47 -1.89
N THR A 72 13.27 3.57 -2.14
CA THR A 72 14.02 4.79 -1.80
C THR A 72 13.64 5.96 -2.71
N THR A 73 13.30 5.70 -3.98
CA THR A 73 12.91 6.76 -4.93
C THR A 73 11.54 7.37 -4.64
N THR A 74 10.59 6.58 -4.11
CA THR A 74 9.20 7.01 -3.86
C THR A 74 9.03 7.86 -2.59
N THR A 75 10.08 8.02 -1.78
CA THR A 75 10.02 8.81 -0.52
C THR A 75 10.20 10.32 -0.72
N SER A 76 10.24 10.80 -1.97
CA SER A 76 10.58 12.19 -2.31
C SER A 76 9.40 13.12 -2.64
N GLU A 77 8.13 12.70 -2.49
CA GLU A 77 6.96 13.51 -2.89
C GLU A 77 5.92 13.77 -1.78
N ASP A 78 6.28 13.77 -0.49
CA ASP A 78 5.34 14.01 0.63
C ASP A 78 5.54 15.37 1.35
N HIS A 79 6.12 16.39 0.69
CA HIS A 79 6.23 17.76 1.24
C HIS A 79 5.82 18.87 0.25
N ASN A 80 4.52 19.15 0.16
CA ASN A 80 3.94 20.44 -0.23
C ASN A 80 2.41 20.36 0.02
N GLY A 81 1.74 21.17 0.84
CA GLY A 81 2.10 22.29 1.68
C GLY A 81 0.82 22.68 2.42
N ALA A 82 0.93 23.09 3.68
CA ALA A 82 -0.20 23.66 4.40
C ALA A 82 -0.44 25.12 3.96
N SER A 83 -1.69 25.41 3.59
CA SER A 83 -2.38 26.70 3.77
C SER A 83 -2.02 27.90 2.87
N SER A 84 -2.92 28.26 1.95
CA SER A 84 -3.58 29.58 1.97
C SER A 84 -4.79 29.69 1.02
N LYS A 85 -5.94 29.95 1.64
CA LYS A 85 -7.04 30.86 1.24
C LYS A 85 -7.96 30.53 0.04
N ILE A 86 -9.24 30.53 0.41
CA ILE A 86 -10.49 30.64 -0.35
C ILE A 86 -10.43 31.68 -1.48
N ALA A 87 -10.85 31.32 -2.70
CA ALA A 87 -12.01 31.90 -3.40
C ALA A 87 -12.10 31.46 -4.88
N ASP A 88 -13.35 31.15 -5.26
CA ASP A 88 -13.98 31.38 -6.57
C ASP A 88 -13.78 30.39 -7.74
N ARG A 89 -14.79 30.45 -8.60
CA ARG A 89 -15.49 29.42 -9.35
C ARG A 89 -14.83 28.88 -10.63
N ASP A 90 -15.39 27.73 -11.01
CA ASP A 90 -15.64 27.20 -12.36
C ASP A 90 -14.45 26.62 -13.16
N GLU A 91 -14.79 25.49 -13.79
CA GLU A 91 -14.28 24.94 -15.05
C GLU A 91 -13.38 23.67 -15.06
N GLU A 92 -13.92 22.69 -15.79
CA GLU A 92 -13.30 21.52 -16.45
C GLU A 92 -12.72 20.36 -15.63
N GLN A 93 -13.66 19.49 -15.25
CA GLN A 93 -13.45 18.05 -15.16
C GLN A 93 -13.08 17.45 -16.52
N GLY A 94 -11.78 17.25 -16.73
CA GLY A 94 -11.22 16.42 -17.81
C GLY A 94 -10.02 15.59 -17.34
N GLY A 95 -10.03 15.18 -16.07
CA GLY A 95 -8.91 14.50 -15.41
C GLY A 95 -8.62 13.13 -16.03
N LEU A 96 -7.36 12.96 -16.47
CA LEU A 96 -6.42 11.84 -16.26
C LEU A 96 -6.84 10.38 -16.50
N ALA A 97 -8.14 10.08 -16.66
CA ALA A 97 -8.71 8.79 -16.99
C ALA A 97 -8.43 8.33 -18.44
N SER A 98 -7.78 9.19 -19.25
CA SER A 98 -7.38 8.88 -20.62
C SER A 98 -6.02 8.18 -20.75
N ARG A 99 -5.18 8.19 -19.69
CA ARG A 99 -3.77 7.74 -19.81
C ARG A 99 -3.45 6.34 -19.27
N LEU A 100 -4.45 5.52 -18.92
CA LEU A 100 -4.23 4.15 -18.41
C LEU A 100 -4.81 3.01 -19.28
N ARG A 101 -5.18 3.25 -20.55
CA ARG A 101 -5.63 2.19 -21.48
C ARG A 101 -4.54 1.62 -22.39
N LYS A 102 -3.31 1.40 -21.91
CA LYS A 102 -2.25 0.85 -22.80
C LYS A 102 -1.41 -0.32 -22.29
N PHE A 103 -1.71 -0.93 -21.15
CA PHE A 103 -0.99 -2.14 -20.70
C PHE A 103 -1.86 -3.34 -20.30
N ALA A 104 -3.15 -3.34 -20.64
CA ALA A 104 -4.09 -4.42 -20.30
C ALA A 104 -4.54 -5.29 -21.50
N LEU A 105 -3.67 -5.51 -22.50
CA LEU A 105 -4.01 -6.31 -23.71
C LEU A 105 -2.95 -7.35 -24.12
N HIS A 106 -2.16 -7.92 -23.19
CA HIS A 106 -1.17 -8.95 -23.57
C HIS A 106 -1.09 -10.21 -22.69
N LEU A 107 -2.14 -10.57 -21.95
CA LEU A 107 -2.16 -11.81 -21.15
C LEU A 107 -3.44 -12.66 -21.28
N LYS A 108 -4.16 -12.57 -22.41
CA LYS A 108 -5.24 -13.51 -22.72
C LYS A 108 -5.29 -13.79 -24.21
N LEU A 109 -4.63 -14.88 -24.62
CA LEU A 109 -5.07 -15.89 -25.60
C LEU A 109 -3.85 -16.75 -26.00
N ALA A 110 -3.55 -17.74 -25.16
CA ALA A 110 -2.75 -18.92 -25.53
C ALA A 110 -3.15 -20.08 -24.62
N SER A 111 -4.25 -20.73 -24.99
CA SER A 111 -4.57 -22.13 -24.67
C SER A 111 -5.46 -22.62 -25.81
#